data_AF-A0A1Q3CCZ5-F1
#
_entry.id   AF-A0A1Q3CCZ5-F1
#
_cell.length_a   1.000
_cell.length_b   1.000
_cell.length_c   1.000
_cell.angle_alpha   90.00
_cell.angle_beta   90.00
_cell.angle_gamma   90.00
#
_symmetry.space_group_name_H-M   'P 1'
#
loop_
_entity.id
_entity.type
_entity.pdbx_description
1 polymer ?
#
loop_
_entity_poly.entity_id
_entity_poly.type
_entity_poly.pdbx_seq_one_letter_code
_entity_poly.pdbx_strand_id
1 'polypeptide(L)'
;MSNSIESPHVLNQKTLLDFLKYAYLGLNETLLVIISSSLSTDQEDKVLAVLKDHKEVIGWSVADLKGISPSICMHQIFYEDGAKPFRDVQRRLNPNMHEVVKNEIVKWLDAGIIYPSLTANGLLPFR
;
A
#
# COMPACT_ATOMS: atom_id res chain seq x y z
N MET A 1 -4.53 12.60 18.70
CA MET A 1 -5.84 12.00 19.02
C MET A 1 -6.53 11.66 17.71
N SER A 2 -6.51 10.39 17.32
CA SER A 2 -7.48 9.71 16.44
C SER A 2 -6.90 8.32 16.13
N ASN A 3 -7.10 7.37 17.04
CA ASN A 3 -6.84 5.95 16.75
C ASN A 3 -8.01 5.49 15.87
N SER A 4 -7.85 5.55 14.55
CA SER A 4 -8.77 4.92 13.61
C SER A 4 -8.56 3.41 13.68
N ILE A 5 -9.25 2.77 14.62
CA ILE A 5 -9.44 1.32 14.60
C ILE A 5 -10.56 1.08 13.59
N GLU A 6 -10.20 0.96 12.32
CA GLU A 6 -11.13 0.50 11.29
C GLU A 6 -11.58 -0.93 11.63
N SER A 7 -12.90 -1.12 11.55
CA SER A 7 -13.60 -2.40 11.73
C SER A 7 -12.93 -3.53 10.95
N PRO A 8 -13.00 -4.79 11.41
CA PRO A 8 -12.33 -5.89 10.75
C PRO A 8 -12.82 -5.98 9.31
N HIS A 9 -11.92 -5.70 8.36
CA HIS A 9 -12.15 -5.98 6.96
C HIS A 9 -12.46 -7.48 6.87
N VAL A 10 -13.69 -7.84 6.51
CA VAL A 10 -14.09 -9.23 6.26
C VAL A 10 -13.30 -9.69 5.03
N LEU A 11 -12.10 -10.22 5.27
CA LEU A 11 -11.26 -10.80 4.24
C LEU A 11 -11.91 -12.15 3.88
N ASN A 12 -12.35 -12.29 2.63
CA ASN A 12 -12.62 -13.61 2.04
C ASN A 12 -11.29 -14.38 2.06
N GLN A 13 -11.07 -15.17 3.10
CA GLN A 13 -9.82 -15.89 3.31
C GLN A 13 -9.61 -16.85 2.14
N LYS A 14 -8.60 -16.54 1.33
CA LYS A 14 -8.16 -17.42 0.24
C LYS A 14 -7.50 -18.65 0.85
N THR A 15 -7.69 -19.82 0.24
CA THR A 15 -6.99 -21.05 0.63
C THR A 15 -5.48 -20.82 0.57
N LEU A 16 -4.80 -21.00 1.71
CA LEU A 16 -3.35 -20.93 1.80
C LEU A 16 -2.73 -22.26 1.35
N LEU A 17 -1.45 -22.21 1.00
CA LEU A 17 -0.62 -23.40 0.82
C LEU A 17 -0.41 -24.07 2.19
N ASP A 18 -0.28 -25.40 2.23
CA ASP A 18 -0.19 -26.19 3.47
C ASP A 18 0.97 -25.79 4.41
N PHE A 19 2.02 -25.20 3.85
CA PHE A 19 3.18 -24.71 4.60
C PHE A 19 2.98 -23.30 5.20
N LEU A 20 1.82 -22.67 5.01
CA LEU A 20 1.48 -21.34 5.52
C LEU A 20 0.25 -21.41 6.41
N LYS A 21 0.22 -20.55 7.44
CA LYS A 21 -0.93 -20.37 8.33
C LYS A 21 -1.18 -18.90 8.64
N TYR A 22 -2.41 -18.61 9.02
CA TYR A 22 -2.82 -17.29 9.48
C TYR A 22 -2.50 -17.12 10.97
N ALA A 23 -2.06 -15.93 11.34
CA ALA A 23 -1.92 -15.49 12.72
C ALA A 23 -2.36 -14.01 12.84
N TYR A 24 -2.62 -13.55 14.07
CA TYR A 24 -3.13 -12.20 14.32
C TYR A 24 -2.21 -11.44 15.27
N LEU A 25 -1.94 -10.18 14.93
CA LEU A 25 -1.08 -9.31 15.75
C LEU A 25 -1.87 -8.37 16.66
N GLY A 26 -3.10 -8.01 16.31
CA GLY A 26 -3.92 -7.04 17.02
C GLY A 26 -4.90 -7.66 18.02
N LEU A 27 -5.48 -6.80 18.87
CA LEU A 27 -6.59 -7.18 19.76
C LEU A 27 -7.81 -7.56 18.91
N ASN A 28 -8.60 -8.55 19.35
CA ASN A 28 -9.81 -9.02 18.66
C ASN A 28 -9.57 -9.55 17.23
N GLU A 29 -8.48 -10.30 17.01
CA GLU A 29 -8.17 -10.89 15.70
C GLU A 29 -8.04 -9.84 14.57
N THR A 30 -7.61 -8.63 14.93
CA THR A 30 -7.25 -7.59 13.96
C THR A 30 -5.82 -7.80 13.47
N LEU A 31 -5.48 -7.30 12.29
CA LEU A 31 -4.13 -7.34 11.70
C LEU A 31 -3.62 -8.77 11.42
N LEU A 32 -4.14 -9.35 10.33
CA LEU A 32 -3.85 -10.70 9.85
C LEU A 32 -2.46 -10.80 9.21
N VAL A 33 -1.62 -11.70 9.70
CA VAL A 33 -0.34 -12.08 9.07
C VAL A 33 -0.35 -13.51 8.62
N ILE A 34 0.47 -13.80 7.61
CA ILE A 34 0.72 -15.16 7.13
C ILE A 34 2.13 -15.56 7.56
N ILE A 35 2.24 -16.64 8.33
CA ILE A 35 3.51 -17.20 8.82
C ILE A 35 3.64 -18.66 8.39
N SER A 36 4.84 -19.23 8.53
CA SER A 36 5.05 -20.65 8.22
C SER A 36 4.30 -21.55 9.20
N SER A 37 3.63 -22.59 8.68
CA SER A 37 2.97 -23.61 9.50
C SER A 37 3.95 -24.60 10.14
N SER A 38 5.21 -24.62 9.69
CA SER A 38 6.28 -25.48 10.22
C SER A 38 6.99 -24.95 11.47
N LEU A 39 6.61 -23.76 11.96
CA LEU A 39 7.21 -23.17 13.16
C LEU A 39 6.78 -23.94 14.41
N SER A 40 7.72 -24.19 15.33
CA SER A 40 7.37 -24.65 16.67
C SER A 40 6.65 -23.55 17.44
N THR A 41 5.93 -23.92 18.51
CA THR A 41 5.24 -22.96 19.39
C THR A 41 6.17 -21.85 19.89
N ASP A 42 7.38 -22.23 20.35
CA ASP A 42 8.36 -21.27 20.86
C ASP A 42 8.88 -20.32 19.77
N GLN A 43 8.99 -20.79 18.52
CA GLN A 43 9.42 -19.96 17.39
C GLN A 43 8.31 -19.03 16.94
N GLU A 44 7.09 -19.53 16.87
CA GLU A 44 5.90 -18.75 16.57
C GLU A 44 5.73 -17.61 17.57
N ASP A 45 5.81 -17.90 18.87
CA ASP A 45 5.69 -16.88 19.92
C ASP A 45 6.76 -15.79 19.78
N LYS A 46 8.01 -16.18 19.46
CA LYS A 46 9.09 -15.22 19.22
C LYS A 46 8.84 -14.35 18.00
N VAL A 47 8.39 -14.94 16.89
CA VAL A 47 8.07 -14.21 15.66
C VAL A 47 6.91 -13.24 15.91
N LEU A 48 5.84 -13.70 16.56
CA LEU A 48 4.69 -12.87 16.88
C LEU A 48 5.06 -11.74 17.86
N ALA A 49 5.94 -11.98 18.83
CA ALA A 49 6.43 -10.94 19.74
C ALA A 49 7.14 -9.81 18.97
N VAL A 50 8.09 -10.16 18.08
CA VAL A 50 8.82 -9.17 17.26
C VAL A 50 7.85 -8.41 16.34
N LEU A 51 6.92 -9.12 15.69
CA LEU A 51 5.94 -8.48 14.80
C LEU A 51 4.97 -7.56 15.56
N LYS A 52 4.59 -7.91 16.80
CA LYS A 52 3.75 -7.06 17.65
C LYS A 52 4.48 -5.79 18.09
N ASP A 53 5.77 -5.89 18.43
CA ASP A 53 6.62 -4.75 18.80
C ASP A 53 6.83 -3.78 17.62
N HIS A 54 6.87 -4.30 16.39
CA HIS A 54 7.12 -3.51 15.18
C HIS A 54 5.87 -3.33 14.28
N LYS A 55 4.67 -3.48 14.83
CA LYS A 55 3.41 -3.41 14.07
C LYS A 55 3.19 -2.09 13.31
N GLU A 56 3.80 -1.01 13.78
CA GLU A 56 3.67 0.34 13.19
C GLU A 56 4.46 0.51 11.88
N VAL A 57 5.42 -0.39 11.63
CA VAL A 57 6.23 -0.39 10.40
C VAL A 57 5.54 -1.18 9.28
N ILE A 58 4.54 -2.00 9.62
CA ILE A 58 3.79 -2.82 8.66
C ILE A 58 2.65 -1.97 8.09
N GLY A 59 2.63 -1.80 6.77
CA GLY A 59 1.52 -1.14 6.08
C GLY A 59 0.32 -2.07 5.91
N TRP A 60 -0.70 -1.95 6.77
CA TRP A 60 -1.94 -2.74 6.69
C TRP A 60 -2.90 -2.20 5.64
N SER A 61 -2.92 -0.87 5.52
CA SER A 61 -3.68 -0.12 4.54
C SER A 61 -2.75 0.84 3.78
N VAL A 62 -3.26 1.40 2.68
CA VAL A 62 -2.56 2.43 1.92
C VAL A 62 -2.29 3.68 2.79
N ALA A 63 -3.14 3.96 3.78
CA ALA A 63 -2.97 5.08 4.71
C ALA A 63 -1.80 4.87 5.70
N ASP A 64 -1.41 3.62 5.95
CA ASP A 64 -0.27 3.29 6.82
C ASP A 64 1.07 3.48 6.11
N LEU A 65 1.07 3.51 4.77
CA LEU A 65 2.26 3.72 3.95
C LEU A 65 2.68 5.19 4.00
N LYS A 66 3.34 5.59 5.10
CA LYS A 66 4.00 6.89 5.22
C LYS A 66 5.20 6.93 4.28
N GLY A 67 5.05 7.63 3.15
CA GLY A 67 6.16 7.88 2.24
C GLY A 67 7.29 8.68 2.91
N ILE A 68 8.46 8.70 2.25
CA ILE A 68 9.58 9.54 2.67
C ILE A 68 9.22 11.00 2.37
N SER A 69 9.48 11.91 3.31
CA SER A 69 9.25 13.33 3.06
C SER A 69 10.13 13.81 1.90
N PRO A 70 9.61 14.59 0.94
CA PRO A 70 10.43 15.17 -0.13
C PRO A 70 11.54 16.08 0.39
N SER A 71 11.39 16.62 1.60
CA SER A 71 12.46 17.38 2.26
C SER A 71 13.68 16.53 2.60
N ILE A 72 13.50 15.20 2.72
CA ILE A 72 14.56 14.24 3.01
C ILE A 72 15.21 13.75 1.71
N CYS A 73 14.38 13.35 0.73
CA CYS A 73 14.86 12.86 -0.55
C CYS A 73 13.83 13.17 -1.64
N MET A 74 14.27 13.76 -2.74
CA MET A 74 13.51 13.87 -3.98
C MET A 74 14.33 13.26 -5.10
N HIS A 75 13.69 12.42 -5.90
CA HIS A 75 14.29 11.93 -7.13
C HIS A 75 14.04 12.92 -8.27
N GLN A 76 15.11 13.38 -8.90
CA GLN A 76 15.03 14.17 -10.12
C GLN A 76 15.24 13.24 -11.31
N ILE A 77 14.22 13.17 -12.18
CA ILE A 77 14.33 12.47 -13.46
C ILE A 77 14.99 13.43 -14.44
N PHE A 78 16.22 13.10 -14.87
CA PHE A 78 16.91 13.86 -15.91
C PHE A 78 16.39 13.47 -17.30
N TYR A 79 16.34 14.44 -18.20
CA TYR A 79 15.96 14.27 -19.60
C TYR A 79 17.03 14.88 -20.50
N GLU A 80 17.11 14.43 -21.74
CA GLU A 80 18.09 14.94 -22.72
C GLU A 80 17.80 16.41 -23.10
N ASP A 81 18.85 17.19 -23.30
CA ASP A 81 18.72 18.58 -23.75
C ASP A 81 18.02 18.64 -25.11
N GLY A 82 16.90 19.39 -25.16
CA GLY A 82 16.04 19.49 -26.34
C GLY A 82 14.89 18.49 -26.40
N ALA A 83 14.74 17.61 -25.41
CA ALA A 83 13.57 16.72 -25.32
C ALA A 83 12.27 17.53 -25.17
N LYS A 84 11.28 17.20 -26.02
CA LYS A 84 9.96 17.85 -25.99
C LYS A 84 8.98 17.01 -25.18
N PRO A 85 8.10 17.63 -24.39
CA PRO A 85 7.06 16.89 -23.70
C PRO A 85 6.14 16.23 -24.73
N PHE A 86 5.91 14.92 -24.57
CA PHE A 86 5.00 14.15 -25.40
C PHE A 86 3.86 13.61 -24.56
N ARG A 87 2.63 13.76 -25.03
CA ARG A 87 1.42 13.24 -24.39
C ARG A 87 0.87 12.09 -25.22
N ASP A 88 0.95 10.88 -24.68
CA ASP A 88 0.29 9.72 -25.27
C ASP A 88 -1.23 9.82 -25.10
N VAL A 89 -1.98 9.25 -26.03
CA VAL A 89 -3.45 9.23 -25.98
C VAL A 89 -3.89 8.23 -24.91
N GLN A 90 -4.88 8.64 -24.11
CA GLN A 90 -5.43 7.75 -23.09
C GLN A 90 -6.05 6.50 -23.73
N ARG A 91 -5.57 5.32 -23.37
CA ARG A 91 -6.10 4.05 -23.89
C ARG A 91 -7.50 3.80 -23.31
N ARG A 92 -8.37 3.18 -24.13
CA ARG A 92 -9.70 2.78 -23.68
C ARG A 92 -9.59 1.64 -22.67
N LEU A 93 -10.20 1.81 -21.51
CA LEU A 93 -10.33 0.77 -20.49
C LEU A 93 -11.60 -0.06 -20.72
N ASN A 94 -11.58 -1.34 -20.35
CA ASN A 94 -12.79 -2.16 -20.28
C ASN A 94 -13.83 -1.48 -19.34
N PRO A 95 -15.09 -1.28 -19.76
CA PRO A 95 -16.13 -0.68 -18.93
C PRO A 95 -16.26 -1.32 -17.53
N ASN A 96 -16.14 -2.65 -17.43
CA ASN A 96 -16.23 -3.36 -16.15
C ASN A 96 -15.10 -2.98 -15.17
N MET A 97 -13.94 -2.56 -15.70
CA MET A 97 -12.79 -2.15 -14.89
C MET A 97 -12.85 -0.68 -14.49
N HIS A 98 -13.74 0.12 -15.09
CA HIS A 98 -13.75 1.57 -14.90
C HIS A 98 -14.09 1.96 -13.47
N GLU A 99 -15.05 1.28 -12.86
CA GLU A 99 -15.46 1.54 -11.48
C GLU A 99 -14.39 1.08 -10.48
N VAL A 100 -13.79 -0.10 -10.72
CA VAL A 100 -12.70 -0.63 -9.89
C VAL A 100 -11.49 0.32 -9.90
N VAL A 101 -11.06 0.77 -11.08
CA VAL A 101 -9.93 1.70 -11.22
C VAL A 101 -10.25 3.05 -10.58
N LYS A 102 -11.48 3.56 -10.75
CA LYS A 102 -11.89 4.81 -10.13
C LYS A 102 -11.82 4.73 -8.60
N ASN A 103 -12.32 3.65 -8.01
CA ASN A 103 -12.27 3.44 -6.56
C ASN A 103 -10.83 3.36 -6.06
N GLU A 104 -9.93 2.73 -6.83
CA GLU A 104 -8.52 2.64 -6.47
C GLU A 104 -7.82 4.00 -6.54
N ILE A 105 -8.10 4.81 -7.57
CA ILE A 105 -7.58 6.18 -7.69
C ILE A 105 -8.01 7.04 -6.48
N VAL A 106 -9.26 6.93 -6.06
CA VAL A 106 -9.77 7.68 -4.89
C VAL A 106 -9.01 7.29 -3.62
N LYS A 107 -8.77 6.00 -3.36
CA LYS A 107 -7.96 5.57 -2.22
C LYS A 107 -6.56 6.18 -2.22
N TRP A 108 -5.92 6.26 -3.39
CA TRP A 108 -4.56 6.79 -3.51
C TRP A 108 -4.53 8.32 -3.36
N LEU A 109 -5.59 9.00 -3.80
CA LEU A 109 -5.79 10.44 -3.57
C LEU A 109 -6.00 10.74 -2.09
N ASP A 110 -6.85 9.98 -1.41
CA ASP A 110 -7.15 10.16 0.02
C ASP A 110 -5.91 9.89 0.89
N ALA A 111 -5.08 8.93 0.48
CA ALA A 111 -3.78 8.66 1.12
C ALA A 111 -2.70 9.70 0.79
N GLY A 112 -2.95 10.63 -0.15
CA GLY A 112 -1.99 11.66 -0.55
C GLY A 112 -0.78 11.13 -1.34
N ILE A 113 -0.86 9.91 -1.86
CA ILE A 113 0.20 9.29 -2.68
C ILE A 113 0.22 9.92 -4.08
N ILE A 114 -0.96 10.16 -4.64
CA ILE A 114 -1.13 10.87 -5.91
C ILE A 114 -1.88 12.18 -5.68
N TYR A 115 -1.69 13.13 -6.58
CA TYR A 115 -2.40 14.39 -6.56
C TYR A 115 -2.69 14.86 -7.99
N PRO A 116 -3.74 15.66 -8.21
CA PRO A 116 -4.03 16.22 -9.52
C PRO A 116 -2.91 17.19 -9.93
N SER A 117 -2.27 16.94 -11.06
CA SER A 117 -1.32 17.87 -11.66
C SER A 117 -1.98 18.60 -12.83
N LEU A 118 -1.90 19.92 -12.81
CA LEU A 118 -2.33 20.77 -13.92
C LEU A 118 -1.16 20.94 -14.90
N THR A 119 -0.61 19.84 -15.40
CA THR A 119 0.56 19.92 -16.29
C THR A 119 0.11 19.88 -17.75
N ALA A 120 0.02 21.06 -18.38
CA ALA A 120 -0.03 21.17 -19.85
C ALA A 120 1.34 20.91 -20.51
N ASN A 121 2.44 20.99 -19.74
CA ASN A 121 3.81 21.08 -20.28
C ASN A 121 4.78 19.97 -19.80
N GLY A 122 4.29 18.75 -19.55
CA GLY A 122 5.12 17.53 -19.37
C GLY A 122 6.12 17.48 -18.21
N LEU A 123 6.10 18.41 -17.25
CA LEU A 123 6.79 18.22 -15.97
C LEU A 123 5.88 17.41 -15.03
N LEU A 124 6.25 16.14 -14.81
CA LEU A 124 5.64 15.32 -13.76
C LEU A 124 6.44 15.55 -12.48
N PRO A 125 5.88 16.22 -11.46
CA PRO A 125 6.49 16.22 -10.15
C PRO A 125 6.07 14.91 -9.48
N PHE A 126 6.83 13.84 -9.72
CA PHE A 126 6.68 12.66 -8.87
C PHE A 126 7.25 13.04 -7.50
N ARG A 127 6.39 13.01 -6.49
CA ARG A 127 6.75 13.24 -5.09
C ARG A 127 7.26 11.95 -4.47
#